data_AF-A0AA42R412-F1
#
_entry.id   AF-A0AA42R412-F1
#
_cell.length_a   1.000
_cell.length_b   1.000
_cell.length_c   1.000
_cell.angle_alpha   90.00
_cell.angle_beta   90.00
_cell.angle_gamma   90.00
#
_symmetry.space_group_name_H-M   'P 1'
#
loop_
_entity.id
_entity.type
_entity.pdbx_description
1 polymer ?
#
loop_
_entity_poly.entity_id
_entity_poly.type
_entity_poly.pdbx_seq_one_letter_code
_entity_poly.pdbx_strand_id
1 'polypeptide(L)'
;MIRSDIRNSIEVVLSKPPFMSQAILSTFVTDLEKVKDLFPTDNALNKYLESKYLKSINKTVLVKLFKGLWKFSFRSEDLKPIENREINIRAMRLIFSKERQLMVESIKADAHYYSTISKNPDAIKALIEFISMEKEIYDALDDFAKELIKPILKEDLSYFGIAFFISESAEQHLTRVTKRISENYFKKIGSHQSFLNTKHLEQFKSVCLELGHESIYMDFGIACFINSFDFARADMYFDRYITPNLNNYTKEQLKTLLDGTNENNQCFWRKRSREGNDSVYILKAAKRKFSVDFDFSVYENLPIERI
;
A
#
# COMPACT_ATOMS: atom_id res chain seq x y z
N MET A 1 18.21 58.21 14.82
CA MET A 1 16.79 58.02 14.46
C MET A 1 16.63 57.39 13.07
N ILE A 2 17.17 58.01 12.00
CA ILE A 2 16.97 57.54 10.61
C ILE A 2 17.49 56.10 10.35
N ARG A 3 18.58 55.69 11.02
CA ARG A 3 19.17 54.35 10.82
C ARG A 3 18.38 53.21 11.47
N SER A 4 17.69 53.48 12.58
CA SER A 4 16.81 52.49 13.24
C SER A 4 15.51 52.33 12.45
N ASP A 5 15.00 53.40 11.85
CA ASP A 5 13.75 53.37 11.09
C ASP A 5 13.93 52.68 9.72
N ILE A 6 15.09 52.87 9.07
CA ILE A 6 15.46 52.11 7.87
C ILE A 6 15.65 50.62 8.20
N ARG A 7 16.28 50.29 9.33
CA ARG A 7 16.50 48.90 9.75
C ARG A 7 15.19 48.20 10.09
N ASN A 8 14.30 48.85 10.84
CA ASN A 8 12.96 48.35 11.12
C ASN A 8 12.12 48.22 9.85
N SER A 9 12.22 49.16 8.91
CA SER A 9 11.48 49.08 7.65
C SER A 9 11.98 47.92 6.77
N ILE A 10 13.30 47.68 6.71
CA ILE A 10 13.89 46.53 6.02
C ILE A 10 13.50 45.22 6.72
N GLU A 11 13.52 45.18 8.05
CA GLU A 11 13.05 44.01 8.82
C GLU A 11 11.57 43.74 8.56
N VAL A 12 10.71 44.74 8.56
CA VAL A 12 9.25 44.58 8.31
C VAL A 12 8.96 44.16 6.86
N VAL A 13 9.77 44.61 5.89
CA VAL A 13 9.64 44.23 4.48
C VAL A 13 10.18 42.82 4.22
N LEU A 14 11.31 42.45 4.84
CA LEU A 14 11.92 41.11 4.73
C LEU A 14 11.24 40.08 5.64
N SER A 15 10.56 40.53 6.70
CA SER A 15 9.75 39.68 7.57
C SER A 15 8.40 39.32 6.93
N LYS A 16 8.10 39.75 5.69
CA LYS A 16 6.92 39.27 4.97
C LYS A 16 7.08 37.77 4.66
N PRO A 17 6.40 36.88 5.40
CA PRO A 17 6.62 35.45 5.28
C PRO A 17 6.10 34.77 3.99
N PRO A 18 5.20 35.35 3.14
CA PRO A 18 4.70 34.63 1.97
C PRO A 18 5.71 34.51 0.84
N PHE A 19 6.44 35.60 0.53
CA PHE A 19 7.31 35.66 -0.65
C PHE A 19 8.53 34.75 -0.51
N MET A 20 9.16 34.75 0.67
CA MET A 20 10.28 33.85 0.97
C MET A 20 9.84 32.39 0.96
N SER A 21 8.67 32.05 1.49
CA SER A 21 8.17 30.68 1.46
C SER A 21 7.86 30.17 0.05
N GLN A 22 7.36 31.03 -0.84
CA GLN A 22 7.03 30.65 -2.20
C GLN A 22 8.28 30.56 -3.09
N ALA A 23 9.27 31.42 -2.86
CA ALA A 23 10.59 31.31 -3.47
C ALA A 23 11.32 30.04 -3.01
N ILE A 24 11.28 29.70 -1.72
CA ILE A 24 11.86 28.45 -1.21
C ILE A 24 11.18 27.24 -1.86
N LEU A 25 9.84 27.22 -1.93
CA LEU A 25 9.10 26.14 -2.58
C LEU A 25 9.45 26.00 -4.06
N SER A 26 9.52 27.11 -4.80
CA SER A 26 9.87 27.06 -6.23
C SER A 26 11.31 26.59 -6.45
N THR A 27 12.27 27.07 -5.65
CA THR A 27 13.66 26.60 -5.70
C THR A 27 13.75 25.12 -5.33
N PHE A 28 13.02 24.69 -4.30
CA PHE A 28 13.01 23.30 -3.84
C PHE A 28 12.48 22.35 -4.91
N VAL A 29 11.32 22.64 -5.50
CA VAL A 29 10.72 21.80 -6.57
C VAL A 29 11.59 21.82 -7.83
N THR A 30 12.15 22.96 -8.22
CA THR A 30 13.09 23.04 -9.36
C THR A 30 14.33 22.19 -9.14
N ASP A 31 14.83 22.14 -7.91
CA ASP A 31 15.97 21.31 -7.57
C ASP A 31 15.61 19.83 -7.52
N LEU A 32 14.44 19.46 -7.00
CA LEU A 32 13.94 18.09 -7.05
C LEU A 32 13.85 17.57 -8.49
N GLU A 33 13.33 18.39 -9.40
CA GLU A 33 13.26 18.08 -10.83
C GLU A 33 14.63 17.79 -11.44
N LYS A 34 15.66 18.56 -11.08
CA LYS A 34 17.04 18.36 -11.56
C LYS A 34 17.69 17.09 -11.02
N VAL A 35 17.30 16.66 -9.82
CA VAL A 35 17.94 15.52 -9.14
C VAL A 35 17.09 14.25 -9.15
N LYS A 36 15.94 14.25 -9.83
CA LYS A 36 15.00 13.12 -9.83
C LYS A 36 15.64 11.82 -10.30
N ASP A 37 16.56 11.90 -11.25
CA ASP A 37 17.29 10.74 -11.82
C ASP A 37 18.62 10.45 -11.08
N LEU A 38 19.06 11.33 -10.17
CA LEU A 38 20.34 11.21 -9.47
C LEU A 38 20.26 10.37 -8.19
N PHE A 39 19.07 10.22 -7.60
CA PHE A 39 18.89 9.57 -6.30
C PHE A 39 18.00 8.32 -6.39
N PRO A 40 18.60 7.14 -6.61
CA PRO A 40 17.85 5.89 -6.75
C PRO A 40 17.25 5.40 -5.42
N THR A 41 17.72 5.93 -4.28
CA THR A 41 17.23 5.51 -2.94
C THR A 41 16.77 6.71 -2.11
N ASP A 42 15.78 6.47 -1.26
CA ASP A 42 15.23 7.49 -0.35
C ASP A 42 16.24 7.94 0.71
N ASN A 43 17.17 7.07 1.11
CA ASN A 43 18.25 7.43 2.03
C ASN A 43 19.20 8.49 1.41
N ALA A 44 19.58 8.31 0.14
CA ALA A 44 20.42 9.27 -0.57
C ALA A 44 19.68 10.61 -0.75
N LEU A 45 18.41 10.57 -1.13
CA LEU A 45 17.57 11.76 -1.23
C LEU A 45 17.45 12.47 0.13
N ASN A 46 17.21 11.73 1.21
CA ASN A 46 17.09 12.29 2.55
C ASN A 46 18.36 13.04 2.98
N LYS A 47 19.54 12.45 2.77
CA LYS A 47 20.82 13.10 3.09
C LYS A 47 21.00 14.41 2.31
N TYR A 48 20.64 14.41 1.03
CA TYR A 48 20.68 15.60 0.19
C TYR A 48 19.73 16.68 0.73
N LEU A 49 18.45 16.34 0.97
CA LEU A 49 17.45 17.27 1.46
C LEU A 49 17.79 17.82 2.85
N GLU A 50 18.29 16.98 3.76
CA GLU A 50 18.78 17.40 5.08
C GLU A 50 19.91 18.41 4.98
N SER A 51 20.94 18.09 4.18
CA SER A 51 22.12 18.94 4.07
C SER A 51 21.84 20.30 3.45
N LYS A 52 20.93 20.35 2.46
CA LYS A 52 20.69 21.56 1.67
C LYS A 52 19.52 22.40 2.19
N TYR A 53 18.51 21.76 2.80
CA TYR A 53 17.23 22.41 3.13
C TYR A 53 16.77 22.15 4.57
N LEU A 54 16.58 20.90 4.98
CA LEU A 54 15.79 20.60 6.18
C LEU A 54 16.48 20.97 7.51
N LYS A 55 17.80 21.16 7.52
CA LYS A 55 18.53 21.64 8.71
C LYS A 55 18.36 23.12 9.00
N SER A 56 18.14 23.94 7.97
CA SER A 56 18.10 25.40 8.07
C SER A 56 16.67 25.97 8.10
N ILE A 57 15.67 25.12 7.87
CA ILE A 57 14.26 25.51 7.78
C ILE A 57 13.57 25.35 9.15
N ASN A 58 12.78 26.35 9.54
CA ASN A 58 11.93 26.27 10.74
C ASN A 58 10.62 25.49 10.50
N LYS A 59 9.94 25.09 11.58
CA LYS A 59 8.70 24.31 11.53
C LYS A 59 7.59 24.96 10.69
N THR A 60 7.45 26.28 10.75
CA THR A 60 6.44 27.02 9.97
C THR A 60 6.69 26.93 8.46
N VAL A 61 7.94 27.08 8.03
CA VAL A 61 8.32 26.97 6.61
C VAL A 61 8.25 25.51 6.16
N LEU A 62 8.56 24.55 7.04
CA LEU A 62 8.42 23.12 6.75
C LEU A 62 6.95 22.73 6.45
N VAL A 63 6.00 23.23 7.25
CA VAL A 63 4.56 23.04 6.99
C VAL A 63 4.14 23.64 5.66
N LYS A 64 4.62 24.84 5.32
CA LYS A 64 4.35 25.46 4.01
C LYS A 64 4.94 24.67 2.85
N LEU A 65 6.14 24.12 3.03
CA LEU A 65 6.80 23.26 2.04
C LEU A 65 5.99 21.98 1.82
N PHE A 66 5.57 21.31 2.90
CA PHE A 66 4.70 20.15 2.85
C PHE A 66 3.38 20.45 2.13
N LYS A 67 2.71 21.54 2.50
CA LYS A 67 1.48 22.01 1.85
C LYS A 67 1.67 22.25 0.34
N GLY A 68 2.80 22.84 -0.05
CA GLY A 68 3.17 23.03 -1.46
C GLY A 68 3.38 21.72 -2.21
N LEU A 69 4.13 20.78 -1.63
CA LEU A 69 4.36 19.45 -2.20
C LEU A 69 3.06 18.66 -2.32
N TRP A 70 2.14 18.77 -1.35
CA TRP A 70 0.81 18.17 -1.43
C TRP A 70 0.04 18.66 -2.66
N LYS A 71 0.04 19.97 -2.89
CA LYS A 71 -0.58 20.57 -4.08
C LYS A 71 -0.01 19.99 -5.36
N PHE A 72 1.32 19.92 -5.49
CA PHE A 72 1.96 19.40 -6.69
C PHE A 72 1.75 17.89 -6.87
N SER A 73 1.63 17.15 -5.77
CA SER A 73 1.51 15.69 -5.81
C SER A 73 0.09 15.22 -6.14
N PHE A 74 -0.92 15.86 -5.53
CA PHE A 74 -2.29 15.33 -5.51
C PHE A 74 -3.35 16.26 -6.09
N ARG A 75 -3.09 17.57 -6.21
CA ARG A 75 -4.09 18.55 -6.64
C ARG A 75 -3.85 19.11 -8.03
N SER A 76 -2.60 19.33 -8.42
CA SER A 76 -2.26 19.93 -9.71
C SER A 76 -2.51 18.97 -10.87
N GLU A 77 -3.07 19.52 -11.94
CA GLU A 77 -3.30 18.85 -13.22
C GLU A 77 -2.34 19.37 -14.31
N ASP A 78 -1.38 20.22 -13.91
CA ASP A 78 -0.37 20.76 -14.81
C ASP A 78 0.65 19.66 -15.19
N LEU A 79 1.13 19.67 -16.43
CA LEU A 79 2.04 18.64 -16.97
C LEU A 79 3.31 18.45 -16.13
N LYS A 80 3.93 19.57 -15.71
CA LYS A 80 5.20 19.55 -14.99
C LYS A 80 5.09 18.90 -13.58
N PRO A 81 4.09 19.24 -12.76
CA PRO A 81 3.79 18.50 -11.53
C PRO A 81 3.48 17.01 -11.75
N ILE A 82 2.81 16.65 -12.85
CA ILE A 82 2.56 15.24 -13.20
C ILE A 82 3.86 14.49 -13.47
N GLU A 83 4.75 15.03 -14.32
CA GLU A 83 6.06 14.44 -14.64
C GLU A 83 6.98 14.28 -13.42
N ASN A 84 6.82 15.14 -12.41
CA ASN A 84 7.67 15.15 -11.22
C ASN A 84 6.93 14.66 -9.97
N ARG A 85 5.76 14.03 -10.12
CA ARG A 85 4.92 13.57 -9.00
C ARG A 85 5.67 12.64 -8.06
N GLU A 86 6.40 11.67 -8.62
CA GLU A 86 7.11 10.66 -7.83
C GLU A 86 8.16 11.30 -6.90
N ILE A 87 9.05 12.15 -7.43
CA ILE A 87 10.09 12.80 -6.63
C ILE A 87 9.50 13.75 -5.58
N ASN A 88 8.39 14.43 -5.92
CA ASN A 88 7.67 15.29 -4.98
C ASN A 88 7.08 14.49 -3.82
N ILE A 89 6.47 13.34 -4.09
CA ILE A 89 5.92 12.46 -3.06
C ILE A 89 7.03 11.86 -2.20
N ARG A 90 8.15 11.44 -2.79
CA ARG A 90 9.30 10.93 -2.05
C ARG A 90 9.84 11.98 -1.07
N ALA A 91 10.04 13.22 -1.52
CA ALA A 91 10.45 14.32 -0.66
C ALA A 91 9.42 14.62 0.44
N MET A 92 8.12 14.59 0.10
CA MET A 92 7.04 14.81 1.06
C MET A 92 6.96 13.70 2.11
N ARG A 93 7.20 12.43 1.75
CA ARG A 93 7.30 11.31 2.72
C ARG A 93 8.44 11.49 3.70
N LEU A 94 9.60 11.99 3.24
CA LEU A 94 10.75 12.26 4.10
C LEU A 94 10.47 13.40 5.09
N ILE A 95 9.76 14.44 4.65
CA ILE A 95 9.31 15.53 5.54
C ILE A 95 8.30 14.99 6.55
N PHE A 96 7.36 14.18 6.09
CA PHE A 96 6.32 13.58 6.93
C PHE A 96 6.90 12.65 8.01
N SER A 97 7.87 11.80 7.67
CA SER A 97 8.48 10.88 8.65
C SER A 97 9.28 11.60 9.72
N LYS A 98 9.84 12.78 9.43
CA LYS A 98 10.62 13.58 10.40
C LYS A 98 9.73 14.30 11.42
N GLU A 99 8.59 14.83 10.99
CA GLU A 99 7.71 15.67 11.83
C GLU A 99 6.23 15.24 11.66
N ARG A 100 5.94 13.94 11.81
CA ARG A 100 4.62 13.34 11.56
C ARG A 100 3.48 14.09 12.24
N GLN A 101 3.59 14.31 13.55
CA GLN A 101 2.53 14.94 14.34
C GLN A 101 2.23 16.36 13.85
N LEU A 102 3.26 17.16 13.56
CA LEU A 102 3.11 18.51 13.03
C LEU A 102 2.40 18.53 11.67
N MET A 103 2.71 17.57 10.78
CA MET A 103 2.06 17.47 9.48
C MET A 103 0.59 17.04 9.60
N VAL A 104 0.29 16.07 10.47
CA VAL A 104 -1.09 15.64 10.76
C VAL A 104 -1.91 16.79 11.33
N GLU A 105 -1.37 17.54 12.29
CA GLU A 105 -2.02 18.73 12.85
C GLU A 105 -2.26 19.81 11.78
N SER A 106 -1.29 20.03 10.89
CA SER A 106 -1.48 20.95 9.76
C SER A 106 -2.58 20.49 8.81
N ILE A 107 -2.74 19.19 8.58
CA ILE A 107 -3.80 18.65 7.72
C ILE A 107 -5.16 18.88 8.38
N LYS A 108 -5.29 18.55 9.68
CA LYS A 108 -6.52 18.78 10.45
C LYS A 108 -6.91 20.25 10.49
N ALA A 109 -5.94 21.17 10.61
CA ALA A 109 -6.20 22.60 10.65
C ALA A 109 -6.67 23.21 9.31
N ASP A 110 -6.40 22.55 8.18
CA ASP A 110 -6.76 23.04 6.84
C ASP A 110 -7.33 21.91 5.96
N ALA A 111 -8.26 21.14 6.53
CA ALA A 111 -8.84 19.94 5.92
C ALA A 111 -9.36 20.19 4.50
N HIS A 112 -10.04 21.33 4.28
CA HIS A 112 -10.59 21.68 2.97
C HIS A 112 -9.51 21.81 1.89
N TYR A 113 -8.35 22.41 2.21
CA TYR A 113 -7.25 22.51 1.27
C TYR A 113 -6.70 21.14 0.88
N TYR A 114 -6.46 20.28 1.87
CA TYR A 114 -5.86 18.96 1.66
C TYR A 114 -6.81 17.98 0.96
N SER A 115 -8.12 18.19 1.13
CA SER A 115 -9.16 17.39 0.49
C SER A 115 -9.49 17.84 -0.94
N THR A 116 -9.09 19.05 -1.33
CA THR A 116 -9.18 19.48 -2.71
C THR A 116 -8.10 18.78 -3.55
N ILE A 117 -8.41 17.57 -4.03
CA ILE A 117 -7.51 16.73 -4.85
C ILE A 117 -7.97 16.66 -6.31
N SER A 118 -7.07 16.29 -7.20
CA SER A 118 -7.36 16.07 -8.63
C SER A 118 -8.27 14.85 -8.81
N LYS A 119 -9.08 14.89 -9.89
CA LYS A 119 -9.88 13.74 -10.33
C LYS A 119 -9.08 12.71 -11.12
N ASN A 120 -7.79 12.98 -11.38
CA ASN A 120 -6.90 12.06 -12.06
C ASN A 120 -6.69 10.79 -11.19
N PRO A 121 -7.00 9.58 -11.71
CA PRO A 121 -6.81 8.33 -10.98
C PRO A 121 -5.38 8.12 -10.44
N ASP A 122 -4.35 8.56 -11.16
CA ASP A 122 -2.97 8.39 -10.73
C ASP A 122 -2.63 9.27 -9.52
N ALA A 123 -3.22 10.47 -9.44
CA ALA A 123 -3.07 11.33 -8.27
C ALA A 123 -3.75 10.72 -7.04
N ILE A 124 -4.95 10.15 -7.22
CA ILE A 124 -5.71 9.48 -6.15
C ILE A 124 -4.97 8.21 -5.68
N LYS A 125 -4.48 7.39 -6.61
CA LYS A 125 -3.65 6.20 -6.31
C LYS A 125 -2.40 6.56 -5.53
N ALA A 126 -1.71 7.62 -5.94
CA ALA A 126 -0.52 8.10 -5.25
C ALA A 126 -0.85 8.64 -3.84
N LEU A 127 -2.03 9.25 -3.66
CA LEU A 127 -2.52 9.66 -2.34
C LEU A 127 -2.79 8.43 -1.45
N ILE A 128 -3.49 7.41 -1.96
CA ILE A 128 -3.77 6.16 -1.23
C ILE A 128 -2.47 5.52 -0.75
N GLU A 129 -1.46 5.45 -1.62
CA GLU A 129 -0.13 4.95 -1.23
C GLU A 129 0.49 5.83 -0.13
N PHE A 130 0.37 7.15 -0.24
CA PHE A 130 0.93 8.09 0.75
C PHE A 130 0.32 7.90 2.14
N ILE A 131 -1.01 7.83 2.22
CA ILE A 131 -1.76 7.75 3.48
C ILE A 131 -2.03 6.31 3.94
N SER A 132 -1.42 5.30 3.30
CA SER A 132 -1.71 3.88 3.49
C SER A 132 -1.89 3.44 4.96
N MET A 133 -1.01 3.87 5.85
CA MET A 133 -1.05 3.58 7.31
C MET A 133 -1.57 4.76 8.16
N GLU A 134 -1.96 5.86 7.53
CA GLU A 134 -2.21 7.15 8.19
C GLU A 134 -3.71 7.42 8.32
N LYS A 135 -4.39 6.64 9.17
CA LYS A 135 -5.83 6.79 9.46
C LYS A 135 -6.20 8.22 9.86
N GLU A 136 -5.37 8.86 10.69
CA GLU A 136 -5.60 10.26 11.12
C GLU A 136 -5.66 11.27 9.97
N ILE A 137 -4.91 11.03 8.89
CA ILE A 137 -4.96 11.87 7.70
C ILE A 137 -6.27 11.62 6.96
N TYR A 138 -6.61 10.36 6.73
CA TYR A 138 -7.84 9.99 6.02
C TYR A 138 -9.09 10.52 6.74
N ASP A 139 -9.14 10.38 8.07
CA ASP A 139 -10.26 10.85 8.88
C ASP A 139 -10.44 12.38 8.78
N ALA A 140 -9.33 13.12 8.69
CA ALA A 140 -9.33 14.57 8.53
C ALA A 140 -9.75 15.05 7.13
N LEU A 141 -9.74 14.19 6.10
CA LEU A 141 -10.21 14.56 4.77
C LEU A 141 -11.73 14.74 4.75
N ASP A 142 -12.21 15.63 3.89
CA ASP A 142 -13.64 15.83 3.64
C ASP A 142 -14.26 14.66 2.85
N ASP A 143 -15.60 14.63 2.83
CA ASP A 143 -16.35 13.59 2.16
C ASP A 143 -16.08 13.57 0.64
N PHE A 144 -15.81 14.73 0.02
CA PHE A 144 -15.53 14.81 -1.40
C PHE A 144 -14.26 14.03 -1.77
N ALA A 145 -13.16 14.21 -1.03
CA ALA A 145 -11.95 13.42 -1.23
C ALA A 145 -12.17 11.92 -0.99
N LYS A 146 -12.96 11.58 0.04
CA LYS A 146 -13.30 10.19 0.37
C LYS A 146 -14.12 9.54 -0.75
N GLU A 147 -15.06 10.26 -1.36
CA GLU A 147 -15.83 9.79 -2.52
C GLU A 147 -14.97 9.56 -3.78
N LEU A 148 -13.87 10.28 -3.94
CA LEU A 148 -12.90 10.04 -5.03
C LEU A 148 -12.04 8.79 -4.78
N ILE A 149 -11.71 8.48 -3.52
CA ILE A 149 -10.90 7.32 -3.14
C ILE A 149 -11.70 6.01 -3.26
N LYS A 150 -12.97 6.02 -2.84
CA LYS A 150 -13.82 4.80 -2.77
C LYS A 150 -13.87 3.98 -4.07
N PRO A 151 -14.05 4.56 -5.28
CA PRO A 151 -14.05 3.81 -6.52
C PRO A 151 -12.74 3.04 -6.78
N ILE A 152 -11.59 3.67 -6.54
CA ILE A 152 -10.28 3.02 -6.72
C ILE A 152 -10.16 1.82 -5.78
N LEU A 153 -10.53 1.97 -4.51
CA LEU A 153 -10.51 0.87 -3.54
C LEU A 153 -11.52 -0.22 -3.87
N LYS A 154 -12.63 0.11 -4.54
CA LYS A 154 -13.64 -0.87 -4.97
C LYS A 154 -13.18 -1.66 -6.20
N GLU A 155 -12.47 -1.05 -7.13
CA GLU A 155 -12.08 -1.70 -8.39
C GLU A 155 -10.74 -2.44 -8.31
N ASP A 156 -9.78 -1.87 -7.57
CA ASP A 156 -8.40 -2.35 -7.57
C ASP A 156 -8.03 -3.01 -6.23
N LEU A 157 -7.82 -4.33 -6.26
CA LEU A 157 -7.48 -5.12 -5.08
C LEU A 157 -6.11 -4.72 -4.52
N SER A 158 -5.18 -4.26 -5.36
CA SER A 158 -3.85 -3.86 -4.93
C SER A 158 -3.92 -2.61 -4.06
N TYR A 159 -4.69 -1.59 -4.46
CA TYR A 159 -4.88 -0.38 -3.65
C TYR A 159 -5.76 -0.65 -2.44
N PHE A 160 -6.78 -1.49 -2.56
CA PHE A 160 -7.54 -1.94 -1.40
C PHE A 160 -6.64 -2.64 -0.37
N GLY A 161 -5.70 -3.48 -0.81
CA GLY A 161 -4.83 -4.27 0.06
C GLY A 161 -3.92 -3.46 0.98
N ILE A 162 -3.60 -2.21 0.61
CA ILE A 162 -2.73 -1.33 1.40
C ILE A 162 -3.51 -0.19 2.07
N ALA A 163 -4.84 -0.13 1.93
CA ALA A 163 -5.63 0.98 2.45
C ALA A 163 -5.98 0.80 3.93
N PHE A 164 -4.98 0.55 4.79
CA PHE A 164 -5.19 0.27 6.22
C PHE A 164 -5.95 1.38 6.95
N PHE A 165 -5.83 2.62 6.47
CA PHE A 165 -6.58 3.78 6.96
C PHE A 165 -8.12 3.63 6.95
N ILE A 166 -8.71 2.70 6.17
CA ILE A 166 -10.17 2.48 6.13
C ILE A 166 -10.68 1.49 7.18
N SER A 167 -9.81 0.98 8.06
CA SER A 167 -10.16 0.03 9.13
C SER A 167 -9.73 0.59 10.48
N GLU A 168 -10.25 0.01 11.57
CA GLU A 168 -9.91 0.44 12.93
C GLU A 168 -8.55 -0.11 13.38
N SER A 169 -8.15 -1.27 12.86
CA SER A 169 -6.84 -1.85 13.10
C SER A 169 -6.25 -2.46 11.84
N ALA A 170 -4.93 -2.63 11.83
CA ALA A 170 -4.24 -3.31 10.75
C ALA A 170 -4.73 -4.76 10.61
N GLU A 171 -4.86 -5.50 11.72
CA GLU A 171 -5.43 -6.85 11.76
C GLU A 171 -6.79 -6.92 11.06
N GLN A 172 -7.72 -6.03 11.42
CA GLN A 172 -9.05 -5.99 10.83
C GLN A 172 -8.98 -5.77 9.31
N HIS A 173 -8.07 -4.91 8.85
CA HIS A 173 -7.89 -4.67 7.42
C HIS A 173 -7.32 -5.91 6.71
N LEU A 174 -6.29 -6.55 7.26
CA LEU A 174 -5.70 -7.77 6.70
C LEU A 174 -6.77 -8.85 6.52
N THR A 175 -7.60 -9.08 7.54
CA THR A 175 -8.73 -10.02 7.46
C THR A 175 -9.75 -9.61 6.38
N ARG A 176 -10.07 -8.31 6.25
CA ARG A 176 -10.98 -7.81 5.22
C ARG A 176 -10.46 -8.07 3.80
N VAL A 177 -9.16 -7.94 3.57
CA VAL A 177 -8.52 -8.24 2.27
C VAL A 177 -8.68 -9.70 1.93
N THR A 178 -8.32 -10.60 2.85
CA THR A 178 -8.47 -12.05 2.68
C THR A 178 -9.94 -12.44 2.44
N LYS A 179 -10.86 -11.94 3.27
CA LYS A 179 -12.30 -12.19 3.15
C LYS A 179 -12.83 -11.74 1.80
N ARG A 180 -12.44 -10.55 1.34
CA ARG A 180 -12.86 -10.02 0.04
C ARG A 180 -12.47 -10.95 -1.10
N ILE A 181 -11.26 -11.52 -1.07
CA ILE A 181 -10.80 -12.51 -2.06
C ILE A 181 -11.67 -13.75 -2.01
N SER A 182 -11.80 -14.36 -0.82
CA SER A 182 -12.53 -15.61 -0.64
C SER A 182 -14.00 -15.52 -1.06
N GLU A 183 -14.66 -14.38 -0.83
CA GLU A 183 -16.10 -14.22 -1.10
C GLU A 183 -16.43 -13.77 -2.53
N ASN A 184 -15.56 -12.98 -3.17
CA ASN A 184 -15.94 -12.27 -4.41
C ASN A 184 -15.11 -12.66 -5.64
N TYR A 185 -14.01 -13.40 -5.45
CA TYR A 185 -13.01 -13.62 -6.49
C TYR A 185 -12.88 -15.08 -6.94
N PHE A 186 -13.92 -15.91 -6.80
CA PHE A 186 -13.92 -17.26 -7.34
C PHE A 186 -13.50 -17.28 -8.82
N LYS A 187 -12.35 -17.91 -9.08
CA LYS A 187 -11.66 -17.94 -10.39
C LYS A 187 -11.44 -16.55 -10.98
N LYS A 188 -11.02 -15.57 -10.19
CA LYS A 188 -10.68 -14.21 -10.66
C LYS A 188 -9.30 -13.74 -10.23
N ILE A 189 -8.69 -14.35 -9.22
CA ILE A 189 -7.41 -13.87 -8.67
C ILE A 189 -6.28 -14.05 -9.69
N GLY A 190 -5.54 -12.95 -9.91
CA GLY A 190 -4.50 -12.86 -10.93
C GLY A 190 -4.99 -12.44 -12.32
N SER A 191 -6.29 -12.16 -12.48
CA SER A 191 -6.84 -11.50 -13.68
C SER A 191 -7.09 -10.01 -13.42
N HIS A 192 -6.80 -9.16 -14.42
CA HIS A 192 -7.02 -7.71 -14.32
C HIS A 192 -6.51 -7.13 -12.97
N GLN A 193 -7.18 -6.17 -12.36
CA GLN A 193 -6.80 -5.56 -11.07
C GLN A 193 -7.10 -6.45 -9.83
N SER A 194 -7.25 -7.76 -10.02
CA SER A 194 -7.61 -8.73 -8.97
C SER A 194 -6.38 -9.40 -8.33
N PHE A 195 -5.34 -8.61 -8.06
CA PHE A 195 -4.13 -9.08 -7.37
C PHE A 195 -3.45 -7.91 -6.65
N LEU A 196 -2.59 -8.22 -5.69
CA LEU A 196 -1.66 -7.23 -5.13
C LEU A 196 -0.41 -7.21 -6.01
N ASN A 197 -0.08 -6.04 -6.54
CA ASN A 197 1.18 -5.83 -7.25
C ASN A 197 2.37 -6.10 -6.32
N THR A 198 3.57 -6.27 -6.87
CA THR A 198 4.77 -6.66 -6.10
C THR A 198 5.03 -5.74 -4.89
N LYS A 199 4.99 -4.41 -5.11
CA LYS A 199 5.21 -3.41 -4.06
C LYS A 199 4.17 -3.51 -2.94
N HIS A 200 2.89 -3.63 -3.29
CA HIS A 200 1.79 -3.67 -2.33
C HIS A 200 1.74 -5.01 -1.59
N LEU A 201 2.12 -6.10 -2.26
CA LEU A 201 2.27 -7.41 -1.63
C LEU A 201 3.41 -7.41 -0.60
N GLU A 202 4.54 -6.77 -0.93
CA GLU A 202 5.65 -6.61 0.02
C GLU A 202 5.22 -5.80 1.24
N GLN A 203 4.50 -4.70 1.04
CA GLN A 203 3.97 -3.90 2.14
C GLN A 203 2.96 -4.69 2.98
N PHE A 204 2.00 -5.37 2.34
CA PHE A 204 1.01 -6.21 3.03
C PHE A 204 1.70 -7.29 3.87
N LYS A 205 2.71 -7.96 3.30
CA LYS A 205 3.51 -8.97 3.99
C LYS A 205 4.29 -8.38 5.17
N SER A 206 4.95 -7.24 4.99
CA SER A 206 5.71 -6.58 6.08
C SER A 206 4.80 -6.24 7.26
N VAL A 207 3.59 -5.70 7.01
CA VAL A 207 2.60 -5.44 8.07
C VAL A 207 2.18 -6.73 8.77
N CYS A 208 1.94 -7.82 8.05
CA CYS A 208 1.63 -9.10 8.68
C CYS A 208 2.77 -9.58 9.59
N LEU A 209 4.02 -9.52 9.14
CA LEU A 209 5.17 -10.01 9.91
C LEU A 209 5.48 -9.14 11.12
N GLU A 210 5.47 -7.82 10.96
CA GLU A 210 5.80 -6.86 12.02
C GLU A 210 4.79 -6.91 13.18
N LEU A 211 3.53 -7.26 12.88
CA LEU A 211 2.46 -7.35 13.87
C LEU A 211 2.21 -8.79 14.37
N GLY A 212 2.97 -9.79 13.93
CA GLY A 212 2.78 -11.19 14.34
C GLY A 212 1.48 -11.81 13.82
N HIS A 213 1.07 -11.43 12.62
CA HIS A 213 -0.14 -11.89 11.92
C HIS A 213 0.20 -12.84 10.76
N GLU A 214 1.20 -13.70 10.92
CA GLU A 214 1.61 -14.70 9.93
C GLU A 214 0.45 -15.61 9.52
N SER A 215 -0.43 -15.96 10.45
CA SER A 215 -1.61 -16.77 10.16
C SER A 215 -2.54 -16.09 9.15
N ILE A 216 -2.73 -14.78 9.24
CA ILE A 216 -3.57 -14.04 8.28
C ILE A 216 -2.90 -13.99 6.91
N TYR A 217 -1.57 -13.90 6.85
CA TYR A 217 -0.83 -13.98 5.60
C TYR A 217 -0.94 -15.37 4.94
N MET A 218 -0.94 -16.42 5.75
CA MET A 218 -1.20 -17.80 5.30
C MET A 218 -2.62 -17.94 4.74
N ASP A 219 -3.63 -17.40 5.43
CA ASP A 219 -5.02 -17.40 4.96
C ASP A 219 -5.18 -16.61 3.64
N PHE A 220 -4.52 -15.45 3.53
CA PHE A 220 -4.44 -14.67 2.29
C PHE A 220 -3.84 -15.51 1.16
N GLY A 221 -2.74 -16.22 1.43
CA GLY A 221 -2.08 -17.09 0.47
C GLY A 221 -2.95 -18.24 -0.03
N ILE A 222 -3.67 -18.90 0.88
CA ILE A 222 -4.68 -19.92 0.56
C ILE A 222 -5.78 -19.30 -0.31
N ALA A 223 -6.34 -18.17 0.11
CA ALA A 223 -7.40 -17.47 -0.62
C ALA A 223 -6.96 -17.11 -2.05
N CYS A 224 -5.72 -16.62 -2.24
CA CYS A 224 -5.18 -16.35 -3.57
C CYS A 224 -5.08 -17.62 -4.43
N PHE A 225 -4.56 -18.71 -3.87
CA PHE A 225 -4.37 -19.96 -4.60
C PHE A 225 -5.71 -20.57 -5.02
N ILE A 226 -6.63 -20.81 -4.07
CA ILE A 226 -7.90 -21.50 -4.37
C ILE A 226 -8.81 -20.69 -5.30
N ASN A 227 -8.60 -19.38 -5.41
CA ASN A 227 -9.36 -18.48 -6.29
C ASN A 227 -8.60 -18.12 -7.59
N SER A 228 -7.54 -18.84 -7.93
CA SER A 228 -6.75 -18.61 -9.15
C SER A 228 -7.60 -18.59 -10.40
N PHE A 229 -7.36 -17.58 -11.25
CA PHE A 229 -8.04 -17.40 -12.53
C PHE A 229 -7.63 -18.42 -13.58
N ASP A 230 -6.33 -18.78 -13.62
CA ASP A 230 -5.76 -19.70 -14.61
C ASP A 230 -4.69 -20.61 -13.98
N PHE A 231 -4.26 -21.63 -14.73
CA PHE A 231 -3.24 -22.58 -14.30
C PHE A 231 -1.89 -21.94 -13.95
N ALA A 232 -1.43 -20.93 -14.70
CA ALA A 232 -0.15 -20.29 -14.45
C ALA A 232 -0.18 -19.49 -13.14
N ARG A 233 -1.32 -18.90 -12.80
CA ARG A 233 -1.53 -18.18 -11.53
C ARG A 233 -1.62 -19.16 -10.37
N ALA A 234 -2.31 -20.29 -10.56
CA ALA A 234 -2.34 -21.37 -9.58
C ALA A 234 -0.93 -21.90 -9.28
N ASP A 235 -0.10 -22.14 -10.29
CA ASP A 235 1.29 -22.55 -10.12
C ASP A 235 2.10 -21.50 -9.35
N MET A 236 2.01 -20.23 -9.75
CA MET A 236 2.72 -19.13 -9.09
C MET A 236 2.31 -18.99 -7.62
N TYR A 237 1.02 -19.04 -7.30
CA TYR A 237 0.53 -18.92 -5.92
C TYR A 237 0.84 -20.16 -5.08
N PHE A 238 0.85 -21.35 -5.68
CA PHE A 238 1.26 -22.56 -4.99
C PHE A 238 2.73 -22.48 -4.54
N ASP A 239 3.62 -22.04 -5.43
CA ASP A 239 5.04 -21.88 -5.11
C ASP A 239 5.30 -20.76 -4.11
N ARG A 240 4.58 -19.64 -4.27
CA ARG A 240 4.78 -18.45 -3.43
C ARG A 240 4.19 -18.61 -2.02
N TYR A 241 3.00 -19.19 -1.91
CA TYR A 241 2.23 -19.17 -0.66
C TYR A 241 2.03 -20.55 -0.05
N ILE A 242 1.72 -21.56 -0.85
CA ILE A 242 1.32 -22.88 -0.32
C ILE A 242 2.53 -23.69 0.12
N THR A 243 3.48 -23.90 -0.79
CA THR A 243 4.66 -24.74 -0.55
C THR A 243 5.47 -24.32 0.68
N PRO A 244 5.80 -23.02 0.87
CA PRO A 244 6.64 -22.60 1.99
C PRO A 244 5.95 -22.77 3.37
N ASN A 245 4.62 -22.77 3.40
CA ASN A 245 3.84 -22.72 4.64
C ASN A 245 3.12 -24.03 4.97
N LEU A 246 3.20 -25.03 4.09
CA LEU A 246 2.35 -26.22 4.15
C LEU A 246 2.43 -27.00 5.47
N ASN A 247 3.62 -27.04 6.10
CA ASN A 247 3.81 -27.70 7.40
C ASN A 247 3.29 -26.86 8.59
N ASN A 248 3.16 -25.56 8.40
CA ASN A 248 2.77 -24.61 9.45
C ASN A 248 1.26 -24.39 9.52
N TYR A 249 0.51 -24.73 8.47
CA TYR A 249 -0.94 -24.56 8.45
C TYR A 249 -1.66 -25.26 9.60
N THR A 250 -2.68 -24.62 10.14
CA THR A 250 -3.62 -25.23 11.08
C THR A 250 -4.50 -26.27 10.38
N LYS A 251 -5.28 -27.02 11.16
CA LYS A 251 -6.25 -27.98 10.60
C LYS A 251 -7.31 -27.24 9.77
N GLU A 252 -7.77 -26.10 10.25
CA GLU A 252 -8.79 -25.27 9.62
C GLU A 252 -8.30 -24.69 8.29
N GLN A 253 -7.03 -24.26 8.25
CA GLN A 253 -6.35 -23.79 7.04
C GLN A 253 -6.19 -24.91 6.00
N LEU A 254 -5.75 -26.10 6.43
CA LEU A 254 -5.63 -27.26 5.54
C LEU A 254 -6.99 -27.68 5.00
N LYS A 255 -8.05 -27.63 5.82
CA LYS A 255 -9.41 -27.92 5.37
C LYS A 255 -9.85 -26.93 4.29
N THR A 256 -9.70 -25.63 4.54
CA THR A 256 -10.01 -24.57 3.56
C THR A 256 -9.23 -24.76 2.25
N LEU A 257 -7.95 -25.11 2.37
CA LEU A 257 -7.10 -25.38 1.21
C LEU A 257 -7.57 -26.61 0.43
N LEU A 258 -7.93 -27.71 1.10
CA LEU A 258 -8.45 -28.92 0.46
C LEU A 258 -9.77 -28.65 -0.25
N ASP A 259 -10.74 -28.06 0.45
CA ASP A 259 -12.06 -27.71 -0.06
C ASP A 259 -11.91 -26.85 -1.34
N GLY A 260 -11.16 -25.75 -1.25
CA GLY A 260 -10.97 -24.85 -2.39
C GLY A 260 -10.14 -25.44 -3.54
N THR A 261 -9.15 -26.30 -3.24
CA THR A 261 -8.39 -27.01 -4.29
C THR A 261 -9.29 -27.98 -5.05
N ASN A 262 -10.18 -28.68 -4.34
CA ASN A 262 -11.12 -29.64 -4.91
C ASN A 262 -12.21 -28.98 -5.76
N GLU A 263 -12.62 -27.75 -5.42
CA GLU A 263 -13.66 -27.02 -6.15
C GLU A 263 -13.13 -26.29 -7.39
N ASN A 264 -11.93 -25.70 -7.31
CA ASN A 264 -11.39 -24.92 -8.43
C ASN A 264 -10.59 -25.80 -9.40
N ASN A 265 -11.13 -26.01 -10.60
CA ASN A 265 -10.44 -26.76 -11.67
C ASN A 265 -9.09 -26.18 -12.07
N GLN A 266 -8.85 -24.87 -11.86
CA GLN A 266 -7.52 -24.28 -12.06
C GLN A 266 -6.48 -24.83 -11.07
N CYS A 267 -6.92 -25.31 -9.92
CA CYS A 267 -6.07 -25.87 -8.87
C CYS A 267 -5.87 -27.38 -9.03
N PHE A 268 -6.97 -28.16 -9.19
CA PHE A 268 -6.87 -29.62 -9.25
C PHE A 268 -6.51 -30.17 -10.63
N TRP A 269 -6.94 -29.53 -11.74
CA TRP A 269 -6.76 -30.08 -13.10
C TRP A 269 -5.45 -29.63 -13.77
N ARG A 270 -4.73 -28.66 -13.20
CA ARG A 270 -3.41 -28.27 -13.72
C ARG A 270 -2.44 -29.46 -13.70
N LYS A 271 -1.54 -29.53 -14.69
CA LYS A 271 -0.59 -30.66 -14.87
C LYS A 271 0.18 -31.01 -13.58
N ARG A 272 0.67 -29.99 -12.88
CA ARG A 272 1.41 -30.13 -11.61
C ARG A 272 0.60 -30.72 -10.45
N SER A 273 -0.72 -30.64 -10.49
CA SER A 273 -1.62 -31.34 -9.57
C SER A 273 -1.92 -32.76 -10.06
N ARG A 274 -2.44 -32.88 -11.29
CA ARG A 274 -2.96 -34.14 -11.84
C ARG A 274 -1.87 -35.18 -12.09
N GLU A 275 -0.78 -34.77 -12.74
CA GLU A 275 0.35 -35.64 -13.07
C GLU A 275 1.53 -35.41 -12.11
N GLY A 276 1.60 -34.23 -11.50
CA GLY A 276 2.62 -33.89 -10.51
C GLY A 276 2.25 -34.30 -9.09
N ASN A 277 2.84 -33.60 -8.12
CA ASN A 277 2.73 -33.94 -6.70
C ASN A 277 2.07 -32.86 -5.85
N ASP A 278 1.64 -31.74 -6.43
CA ASP A 278 1.23 -30.58 -5.62
C ASP A 278 -0.01 -30.89 -4.75
N SER A 279 -1.05 -31.48 -5.32
CA SER A 279 -2.24 -31.91 -4.55
C SER A 279 -1.93 -33.05 -3.58
N VAL A 280 -0.99 -33.94 -3.94
CA VAL A 280 -0.51 -35.00 -3.04
C VAL A 280 0.23 -34.39 -1.85
N TYR A 281 1.00 -33.31 -2.03
CA TYR A 281 1.66 -32.63 -0.93
C TYR A 281 0.64 -32.02 0.04
N ILE A 282 -0.40 -31.36 -0.47
CA ILE A 282 -1.51 -30.85 0.36
C ILE A 282 -2.14 -31.99 1.16
N LEU A 283 -2.54 -33.07 0.46
CA LEU A 283 -3.16 -34.23 1.08
C LEU A 283 -2.27 -34.89 2.15
N LYS A 284 -0.96 -35.04 1.89
CA LYS A 284 -0.01 -35.59 2.88
C LYS A 284 0.15 -34.67 4.10
N ALA A 285 0.17 -33.35 3.90
CA ALA A 285 0.22 -32.41 5.01
C ALA A 285 -1.05 -32.47 5.86
N ALA A 286 -2.21 -32.58 5.22
CA ALA A 286 -3.48 -32.85 5.87
C ALA A 286 -3.45 -34.17 6.66
N LYS A 287 -3.12 -35.30 6.03
CA LYS A 287 -3.07 -36.62 6.67
C LYS A 287 -2.19 -36.68 7.91
N ARG A 288 -1.12 -35.86 7.97
CA ARG A 288 -0.28 -35.72 9.18
C ARG A 288 -0.94 -34.96 10.34
N LYS A 289 -1.90 -34.09 10.06
CA LYS A 289 -2.54 -33.22 11.07
C LYS A 289 -3.95 -33.67 11.45
N PHE A 290 -4.74 -34.19 10.52
CA PHE A 290 -6.10 -34.66 10.80
C PHE A 290 -6.11 -35.99 11.57
N SER A 291 -7.26 -36.32 12.18
CA SER A 291 -7.48 -37.61 12.83
C SER A 291 -7.45 -38.75 11.80
N VAL A 292 -7.17 -39.97 12.27
CA VAL A 292 -7.18 -41.18 11.43
C VAL A 292 -8.55 -41.39 10.76
N ASP A 293 -9.64 -40.99 11.43
CA ASP A 293 -11.02 -41.14 10.93
C ASP A 293 -11.47 -39.99 10.01
N PHE A 294 -10.58 -39.07 9.64
CA PHE A 294 -10.95 -37.99 8.74
C PHE A 294 -11.20 -38.54 7.33
N ASP A 295 -12.42 -38.33 6.83
CA ASP A 295 -12.84 -38.83 5.53
C ASP A 295 -12.28 -37.97 4.40
N PHE A 296 -11.21 -38.44 3.76
CA PHE A 296 -10.65 -37.80 2.56
C PHE A 296 -11.44 -38.12 1.28
N SER A 297 -12.36 -39.09 1.29
CA SER A 297 -13.11 -39.49 0.10
C SER A 297 -14.06 -38.41 -0.42
N VAL A 298 -14.40 -37.43 0.42
CA VAL A 298 -15.17 -36.24 0.05
C VAL A 298 -14.46 -35.34 -0.98
N TYR A 299 -13.15 -35.52 -1.19
CA TYR A 299 -12.34 -34.74 -2.12
C TYR A 299 -12.17 -35.46 -3.47
N GLU A 300 -13.28 -35.67 -4.18
CA GLU A 300 -13.37 -36.48 -5.41
C GLU A 300 -12.44 -36.05 -6.55
N ASN A 301 -12.06 -34.77 -6.63
CA ASN A 301 -11.16 -34.26 -7.68
C ASN A 301 -9.68 -34.35 -7.31
N LEU A 302 -9.35 -34.76 -6.08
CA LEU A 302 -7.98 -34.87 -5.59
C LEU A 302 -7.52 -36.34 -5.62
N PRO A 303 -6.22 -36.61 -5.88
CA PRO A 303 -5.71 -37.97 -6.02
C PRO A 303 -5.44 -38.62 -4.65
N ILE A 304 -6.51 -38.93 -3.92
CA ILE A 304 -6.50 -39.48 -2.56
C ILE A 304 -5.89 -40.89 -2.47
N GLU A 305 -5.88 -41.64 -3.56
CA GLU A 305 -5.27 -42.97 -3.66
C GLU A 305 -3.73 -42.93 -3.53
N ARG A 306 -3.13 -41.73 -3.58
CA ARG A 306 -1.68 -41.52 -3.52
C ARG A 306 -1.15 -41.14 -2.14
N ILE A 307 -1.97 -41.16 -1.08
CA ILE A 307 -1.58 -40.74 0.29
C ILE A 307 -1.68 -41.80 1.37
#